data_AF-A0A2N2DAR1-F1
#
_entry.id   AF-A0A2N2DAR1-F1
#
_cell.length_a   1.000
_cell.length_b   1.000
_cell.length_c   1.000
_cell.angle_alpha   90.00
_cell.angle_beta   90.00
_cell.angle_gamma   90.00
#
_symmetry.space_group_name_H-M   'P 1'
#
loop_
_entity.id
_entity.type
_entity.pdbx_description
1 polymer ?
#
loop_
_entity_poly.entity_id
_entity_poly.type
_entity_poly.pdbx_seq_one_letter_code
_entity_poly.pdbx_strand_id
1 'polypeptide(L)'
;MISMFDVQINDRGQITIPKELRNKANINPKDNLLLKIDDEGRIILVKKDIFNDLEDLIKKDLISQGFSEKDFNVKIPERKKELAKALLKMAEEAKVEINNGESSTLDELKHELNQGEI
;
A
#
# COMPACT_ATOMS: atom_id res chain seq x y z
N MET A 1 5.13 -25.68 7.65
CA MET A 1 4.63 -26.68 6.69
C MET A 1 4.32 -25.94 5.40
N ILE A 2 5.07 -26.19 4.33
CA ILE A 2 4.85 -25.57 3.01
C ILE A 2 3.68 -26.34 2.37
N SER A 3 2.57 -25.66 2.12
CA SER A 3 1.43 -26.26 1.41
C SER A 3 1.65 -26.05 -0.08
N MET A 4 1.83 -27.15 -0.82
CA MET A 4 2.01 -27.15 -2.27
C MET A 4 0.71 -27.63 -2.91
N PHE A 5 0.26 -26.95 -3.96
CA PHE A 5 -0.98 -27.26 -4.66
C PHE A 5 -0.71 -27.28 -6.17
N ASP A 6 -1.12 -28.35 -6.83
CA ASP A 6 -1.16 -28.39 -8.29
C ASP A 6 -2.41 -27.65 -8.77
N VAL A 7 -2.22 -26.65 -9.62
CA VAL A 7 -3.31 -25.85 -10.21
C VAL A 7 -3.13 -25.82 -11.72
N GLN A 8 -4.24 -25.93 -12.44
CA GLN A 8 -4.26 -25.84 -13.90
C GLN A 8 -4.72 -24.45 -14.34
N ILE A 9 -4.05 -23.90 -15.35
CA ILE A 9 -4.48 -22.69 -16.03
C ILE A 9 -5.65 -23.05 -16.96
N ASN A 10 -6.76 -22.31 -16.89
CA ASN A 10 -7.87 -22.53 -17.81
C ASN A 10 -7.60 -21.92 -19.20
N ASP A 11 -8.49 -22.17 -20.16
CA ASP A 11 -8.36 -21.67 -21.55
C ASP A 11 -8.30 -20.14 -21.66
N ARG A 12 -8.68 -19.42 -20.60
CA ARG A 12 -8.64 -17.95 -20.51
C ARG A 12 -7.40 -17.43 -19.78
N GLY A 13 -6.45 -18.29 -19.44
CA GLY A 13 -5.23 -17.89 -18.72
C GLY A 13 -5.43 -17.64 -17.23
N GLN A 14 -6.54 -18.08 -16.63
CA GLN A 14 -6.84 -17.85 -15.22
C GLN A 14 -6.39 -19.03 -14.35
N ILE A 15 -5.84 -18.72 -13.18
CA ILE A 15 -5.54 -19.69 -12.13
C ILE A 15 -6.52 -19.52 -10.96
N THR A 16 -6.96 -20.65 -10.40
CA THR A 16 -7.77 -20.63 -9.18
C THR A 16 -6.87 -20.80 -7.97
N ILE A 17 -6.84 -19.80 -7.09
CA ILE A 17 -6.09 -19.88 -5.83
C ILE A 17 -6.92 -20.69 -4.81
N PRO A 18 -6.41 -21.83 -4.30
CA PRO A 18 -7.12 -22.65 -3.33
C PRO A 18 -7.51 -21.86 -2.07
N LYS A 19 -8.66 -22.20 -1.47
CA LYS A 19 -9.20 -21.49 -0.29
C LYS A 19 -8.21 -21.42 0.86
N GLU A 20 -7.48 -22.50 1.11
CA GLU A 20 -6.46 -22.56 2.18
C GLU A 20 -5.34 -21.55 1.94
N LEU A 21 -4.84 -21.45 0.70
CA LEU A 21 -3.79 -20.50 0.36
C LEU A 21 -4.29 -19.06 0.42
N ARG A 22 -5.51 -18.80 -0.06
CA ARG A 22 -6.16 -17.49 0.09
C ARG A 22 -6.30 -17.06 1.55
N ASN A 23 -6.73 -17.96 2.42
CA ASN A 23 -6.88 -17.66 3.85
C ASN A 23 -5.54 -17.36 4.50
N LYS A 24 -4.50 -18.15 4.22
CA LYS A 24 -3.14 -17.92 4.75
C LYS A 24 -2.53 -16.62 4.24
N ALA A 25 -2.75 -16.27 2.98
CA ALA A 25 -2.25 -15.05 2.35
C ALA A 25 -3.19 -13.83 2.51
N ASN A 26 -4.32 -13.98 3.22
CA ASN A 26 -5.35 -12.96 3.39
C ASN A 26 -5.80 -12.31 2.06
N ILE A 27 -6.03 -13.14 1.04
CA ILE A 27 -6.51 -12.73 -0.29
C ILE A 27 -8.02 -12.93 -0.37
N ASN A 28 -8.75 -11.84 -0.51
CA ASN A 28 -10.21 -11.84 -0.62
C ASN A 28 -10.66 -11.66 -2.08
N PRO A 29 -11.89 -12.10 -2.43
CA PRO A 29 -12.48 -11.76 -3.72
C PRO A 29 -12.46 -10.25 -3.97
N LYS A 30 -12.13 -9.83 -5.19
CA LYS A 30 -11.96 -8.41 -5.61
C LYS A 30 -10.71 -7.70 -5.08
N ASP A 31 -9.82 -8.39 -4.34
CA ASP A 31 -8.50 -7.85 -4.06
C ASP A 31 -7.69 -7.73 -5.35
N ASN A 32 -6.96 -6.62 -5.49
CA ASN A 32 -6.00 -6.43 -6.57
C ASN A 32 -4.68 -7.13 -6.19
N LEU A 33 -4.15 -7.94 -7.11
CA LEU A 33 -2.87 -8.63 -6.94
C LEU A 33 -1.87 -8.10 -7.97
N LEU A 34 -0.62 -7.94 -7.54
CA LEU A 34 0.53 -7.68 -8.40
C LEU A 34 1.16 -9.00 -8.79
N LEU A 35 1.40 -9.19 -10.09
CA LEU A 35 2.18 -10.29 -10.63
C LEU A 35 3.56 -9.79 -11.01
N LYS A 36 4.61 -10.48 -10.56
CA LYS A 36 5.99 -10.21 -10.95
C LYS A 36 6.68 -11.52 -11.33
N ILE A 37 7.69 -11.42 -12.18
CA ILE A 37 8.61 -12.53 -12.48
C ILE A 37 9.89 -12.24 -11.70
N ASP A 38 10.40 -13.22 -10.97
CA ASP A 38 11.72 -13.11 -10.33
C ASP A 38 12.86 -13.49 -11.28
N ASP A 39 14.10 -13.31 -10.82
CA ASP A 39 15.30 -13.60 -11.62
C ASP A 39 15.44 -15.10 -11.99
N GLU A 40 14.72 -15.98 -11.30
CA GLU A 40 14.66 -17.42 -11.57
C GLU A 40 13.50 -17.80 -12.53
N GLY A 41 12.72 -16.82 -13.00
CA GLY A 41 11.59 -17.04 -13.90
C GLY A 41 10.31 -17.50 -13.20
N ARG A 42 10.25 -17.45 -11.87
CA ARG A 42 9.06 -17.83 -11.08
C ARG A 42 8.06 -16.68 -11.04
N ILE A 43 6.77 -17.02 -11.11
CA ILE A 43 5.69 -16.05 -10.96
C ILE A 43 5.43 -15.83 -9.46
N ILE A 44 5.60 -14.59 -9.02
CA ILE A 44 5.30 -14.14 -7.65
C ILE A 44 4.01 -13.33 -7.68
N LEU A 45 3.04 -13.74 -6.85
CA LEU A 45 1.82 -12.99 -6.61
C LEU A 45 1.92 -12.26 -5.26
N VAL A 46 1.71 -10.95 -5.28
CA VAL A 46 1.76 -10.11 -4.08
C VAL A 46 0.46 -9.32 -3.96
N LYS A 47 -0.11 -9.22 -2.75
CA LYS A 47 -1.27 -8.36 -2.52
C LYS A 47 -0.91 -6.91 -2.78
N LYS A 48 -1.71 -6.21 -3.59
CA LYS A 48 -1.52 -4.78 -3.81
C LYS A 48 -2.03 -4.02 -2.59
N ASP A 49 -1.17 -3.26 -1.94
CA ASP A 49 -1.54 -2.29 -0.91
C ASP A 49 -1.37 -0.86 -1.42
N ILE A 50 -1.87 0.12 -0.67
CA ILE A 50 -1.74 1.54 -1.00
C ILE A 50 -0.27 1.97 -1.09
N PHE A 51 0.59 1.30 -0.31
CA PHE A 51 2.00 1.64 -0.23
C PHE A 51 2.77 1.20 -1.47
N ASN A 52 2.27 0.21 -2.22
CA ASN A 52 2.82 -0.18 -3.51
C ASN A 52 2.60 0.91 -4.56
N ASP A 53 1.48 1.62 -4.52
CA ASP A 53 1.25 2.78 -5.40
C ASP A 53 2.13 3.99 -5.01
N LEU A 54 2.46 4.11 -3.72
CA LEU A 54 3.37 5.13 -3.22
C LEU A 54 4.84 4.75 -3.33
N GLU A 55 5.16 3.52 -3.77
CA GLU A 55 6.53 3.01 -3.74
C GLU A 55 7.47 3.85 -4.63
N ASP A 56 6.98 4.34 -5.77
CA ASP A 56 7.77 5.19 -6.65
C ASP A 56 8.05 6.57 -6.04
N LEU A 57 7.13 7.10 -5.23
CA LEU A 57 7.36 8.34 -4.47
C LEU A 57 8.38 8.10 -3.36
N ILE A 58 8.27 6.97 -2.66
CA ILE A 58 9.24 6.55 -1.64
C ILE A 58 10.64 6.40 -2.26
N LYS A 59 10.77 5.76 -3.43
CA LYS A 59 12.05 5.60 -4.13
C LYS A 59 12.65 6.95 -4.50
N LYS A 60 11.86 7.87 -5.08
CA LYS A 60 12.33 9.21 -5.43
C LYS A 60 12.85 9.98 -4.21
N ASP A 61 12.15 9.88 -3.08
CA ASP A 61 12.56 10.53 -1.83
C ASP A 61 13.80 9.86 -1.21
N LEU A 62 13.97 8.55 -1.35
CA LEU A 62 15.20 7.88 -0.92
C LEU A 62 16.40 8.30 -1.79
N ILE A 63 16.22 8.41 -3.11
CA ILE A 63 17.27 8.88 -4.02
C ILE A 63 17.66 10.33 -3.70
N SER A 64 16.68 11.21 -3.43
CA SER A 64 16.97 12.62 -3.08
C SER A 64 17.75 12.74 -1.76
N GLN A 65 17.60 11.76 -0.86
CA GLN A 65 18.35 11.65 0.40
C GLN A 65 19.71 10.96 0.26
N GLY A 66 20.11 10.60 -0.96
CA GLY A 66 21.42 10.00 -1.26
C GLY A 66 21.48 8.48 -1.11
N PHE A 67 20.35 7.79 -0.93
CA PHE A 67 20.32 6.33 -0.94
C PHE A 67 20.40 5.79 -2.36
N SER A 68 21.02 4.63 -2.50
CA SER A 68 21.16 3.93 -3.77
C SER A 68 20.12 2.81 -3.91
N GLU A 69 19.96 2.28 -5.13
CA GLU A 69 19.08 1.12 -5.38
C GLU A 69 19.43 -0.10 -4.53
N LYS A 70 20.69 -0.24 -4.11
CA LYS A 70 21.15 -1.32 -3.23
C LYS A 70 20.51 -1.26 -1.85
N ASP A 71 20.12 -0.06 -1.42
CA ASP A 71 19.53 0.20 -0.11
C ASP A 71 18.01 0.00 -0.12
N PHE A 72 17.38 -0.06 -1.29
CA PHE A 72 15.92 -0.11 -1.44
C PHE A 72 15.28 -1.31 -0.77
N ASN A 73 15.93 -2.47 -0.84
CA ASN A 73 15.42 -3.70 -0.22
C ASN A 73 15.23 -3.57 1.30
N VAL A 74 16.01 -2.70 1.95
CA VAL A 74 15.91 -2.43 3.39
C VAL A 74 15.08 -1.18 3.65
N LYS A 75 15.34 -0.10 2.90
CA LYS A 75 14.78 1.23 3.16
C LYS A 75 13.32 1.39 2.73
N ILE A 76 12.89 0.73 1.65
CA ILE A 76 11.49 0.82 1.21
C ILE A 76 10.55 0.21 2.27
N PRO A 77 10.77 -1.02 2.78
CA PRO A 77 9.96 -1.57 3.86
C PRO A 77 9.94 -0.69 5.12
N GLU A 78 11.09 -0.16 5.54
CA GLU A 78 11.19 0.77 6.68
C GLU A 78 10.30 1.99 6.48
N ARG A 79 10.41 2.64 5.32
CA ARG A 79 9.64 3.85 5.03
C ARG A 79 8.15 3.60 4.89
N LYS A 80 7.74 2.47 4.31
CA LYS A 80 6.33 2.05 4.29
C LYS A 80 5.78 1.92 5.71
N LYS A 81 6.54 1.34 6.64
CA LYS A 81 6.15 1.18 8.04
C LYS A 81 6.06 2.52 8.78
N GLU A 82 7.00 3.42 8.57
CA GLU A 82 6.97 4.77 9.13
C GLU A 82 5.77 5.57 8.62
N LEU A 83 5.52 5.53 7.32
CA LEU A 83 4.35 6.18 6.71
C LEU A 83 3.05 5.65 7.30
N ALA A 84 2.92 4.33 7.44
CA ALA A 84 1.75 3.70 8.02
C ALA A 84 1.48 4.20 9.46
N LYS A 85 2.53 4.30 10.28
CA LYS A 85 2.41 4.82 11.66
C LYS A 85 2.02 6.29 11.68
N ALA A 86 2.62 7.11 10.82
CA ALA A 86 2.30 8.53 10.73
C ALA A 86 0.83 8.73 10.31
N LEU A 87 0.37 8.01 9.28
CA LEU A 87 -1.02 8.05 8.82
C LEU A 87 -2.01 7.60 9.90
N LEU A 88 -1.68 6.54 10.65
CA LEU A 88 -2.52 6.09 11.76
C LEU A 88 -2.64 7.17 12.84
N LYS A 89 -1.51 7.76 13.23
CA LYS A 89 -1.47 8.84 14.22
C LYS A 89 -2.29 10.05 13.74
N MET A 90 -2.12 10.48 12.49
CA MET A 90 -2.91 11.58 11.92
C MET A 90 -4.42 11.27 11.93
N ALA A 91 -4.80 10.02 11.61
CA ALA A 91 -6.19 9.61 11.65
C ALA A 91 -6.77 9.56 13.08
N GLU A 92 -5.95 9.27 14.08
CA GLU A 92 -6.33 9.34 15.50
C GLU A 92 -6.47 10.79 15.97
N GLU A 93 -5.51 11.65 15.65
CA GLU A 93 -5.53 13.09 15.97
C GLU A 93 -6.76 13.76 15.35
N ALA A 94 -7.01 13.53 14.06
CA ALA A 94 -8.19 14.06 13.37
C ALA A 94 -9.51 13.60 14.02
N LYS A 95 -9.59 12.35 14.50
CA LYS A 95 -10.78 11.88 15.24
C LYS A 95 -10.96 12.60 16.57
N VAL A 96 -9.87 12.91 17.26
CA VAL A 96 -9.91 13.65 18.53
C VAL A 96 -10.37 15.09 18.27
N GLU A 97 -9.82 15.77 17.28
CA GLU A 97 -10.23 17.13 16.89
C GLU A 97 -11.71 17.20 16.49
N ILE A 98 -12.20 16.22 15.72
CA ILE A 98 -13.62 16.10 15.36
C ILE A 98 -14.48 15.90 16.62
N ASN A 99 -14.09 15.00 17.53
CA ASN A 99 -14.84 14.75 18.76
C ASN A 99 -14.86 15.96 19.71
N ASN A 100 -13.79 16.76 19.71
CA ASN A 100 -13.68 17.98 20.49
C ASN A 100 -14.41 19.17 19.85
N GLY A 101 -14.91 19.02 18.62
CA GLY A 101 -15.52 20.12 17.85
C GLY A 101 -14.50 21.16 17.36
N GLU A 102 -13.21 20.79 17.33
CA GLU A 102 -12.08 21.63 16.92
C GLU A 102 -11.73 21.45 15.44
N SER A 103 -12.45 20.57 14.72
CA SER A 103 -12.27 20.38 13.28
C SER A 103 -13.01 21.47 12.50
N SER A 104 -12.31 22.20 11.64
CA SER A 104 -12.95 23.03 10.63
C SER A 104 -13.62 22.15 9.57
N THR A 105 -14.84 22.50 9.19
CA THR A 105 -15.57 21.77 8.15
C THR A 105 -15.00 22.08 6.77
N LEU A 106 -15.21 21.19 5.79
CA LEU A 106 -14.80 21.43 4.40
C LEU A 106 -15.45 22.70 3.81
N ASP A 107 -16.62 23.08 4.32
CA ASP A 107 -17.32 24.31 3.92
C ASP A 107 -16.66 25.57 4.52
N GLU A 108 -16.14 25.49 5.75
CA GLU A 108 -15.36 26.57 6.39
C GLU A 108 -14.02 26.79 5.68
N LEU A 109 -13.28 25.71 5.39
CA LEU A 109 -12.03 25.77 4.61
C LEU A 109 -12.23 26.36 3.21
N LYS A 110 -13.34 26.00 2.54
CA LYS A 110 -13.68 26.56 1.22
C LYS A 110 -13.98 28.07 1.32
N HIS A 111 -14.58 28.51 2.43
CA HIS A 111 -14.85 29.93 2.65
C HIS A 111 -13.57 30.71 2.94
N GLU A 112 -12.65 30.15 3.72
CA GLU A 112 -11.33 30.74 4.01
C GLU A 112 -10.46 30.86 2.74
N LEU A 113 -10.43 29.82 1.90
CA LEU A 113 -9.69 29.82 0.64
C LEU A 113 -10.26 30.82 -0.39
N ASN A 114 -11.58 31.08 -0.35
CA ASN A 114 -12.20 32.09 -1.22
C ASN A 114 -12.06 33.52 -0.68
N GLN A 115 -11.64 33.70 0.57
CA GLN A 115 -11.42 35.00 1.20
C GLN A 115 -9.94 35.39 1.34
N GLY A 116 -9.00 34.48 1.04
CA GLY A 116 -7.57 34.75 1.04
C GLY A 116 -7.01 35.00 -0.36
N GLU A 117 -6.69 36.26 -0.65
CA GLU A 117 -5.66 36.62 -1.63
C GLU A 117 -4.33 35.95 -1.19
N ILE A 118 -3.79 35.06 -2.03
CA ILE A 118 -2.36 34.74 -2.08
C ILE A 118 -1.86 35.12 -3.46
#